data_AF-A0A6P8T4D7-F1
#
_entry.id   AF-A0A6P8T4D7-F1
#
_cell.length_a   1.000
_cell.length_b   1.000
_cell.length_c   1.000
_cell.angle_alpha   90.00
_cell.angle_beta   90.00
_cell.angle_gamma   90.00
#
_symmetry.space_group_name_H-M   'P 1'
#
loop_
_entity.id
_entity.type
_entity.pdbx_description
1 polymer ?
#
loop_
_entity_poly.entity_id
_entity_poly.type
_entity_poly.pdbx_seq_one_letter_code
_entity_poly.pdbx_strand_id
1 'polypeptide(L)'
;MEKVDSQHVLCLIIESDFLKGLPVYNKSNFSRFHADSVCKASNRRPSVYLPTREYPSEQIIVTEKTNILLRYLHQQWDKKNSGKKREQEQGEGENMAPPRKIARTDNRELNEDS
;
A
#
# COMPACT_ATOMS: atom_id res chain seq x y z
N MET A 1 28.70 44.24 21.35
CA MET A 1 27.48 43.49 21.73
C MET A 1 26.52 43.60 20.54
N GLU A 2 26.53 42.61 19.66
CA GLU A 2 25.70 42.61 18.44
C GLU A 2 24.23 42.43 18.85
N LYS A 3 23.35 43.37 18.47
CA LYS A 3 21.91 43.26 18.74
C LYS A 3 21.33 42.24 17.75
N VAL A 4 21.06 41.03 18.22
CA VAL A 4 20.27 40.05 17.46
C VAL A 4 18.87 40.63 17.26
N ASP A 5 18.45 40.81 16.02
CA ASP A 5 17.15 41.39 15.66
C ASP A 5 16.01 40.52 16.21
N SER A 6 15.01 41.16 16.84
CA SER A 6 13.85 40.49 17.42
C SER A 6 13.07 39.65 16.39
N GLN A 7 13.11 40.02 15.11
CA GLN A 7 12.51 39.25 14.02
C GLN A 7 13.29 37.96 13.73
N HIS A 8 14.62 38.00 13.88
CA HIS A 8 15.49 36.82 13.72
C HIS A 8 15.24 35.82 14.85
N VAL A 9 15.06 36.32 16.08
CA VAL A 9 14.72 35.50 17.25
C VAL A 9 13.35 34.84 17.07
N LEU A 10 12.34 35.58 16.58
CA LEU A 10 11.00 35.06 16.34
C LEU A 10 10.99 33.97 15.24
N CYS A 11 11.75 34.16 14.16
CA CYS A 11 11.88 33.18 13.08
C CYS A 11 12.46 31.84 13.57
N LEU A 12 13.53 31.89 14.36
CA LEU A 12 14.15 30.70 14.95
C LEU A 12 13.21 29.94 15.90
N ILE A 13 12.35 30.65 16.63
CA ILE A 13 11.37 30.01 17.53
C ILE A 13 10.32 29.27 16.70
N ILE A 14 9.75 29.89 15.66
CA ILE A 14 8.74 29.28 14.79
C ILE A 14 9.31 28.03 14.09
N GLU A 15 10.54 28.10 13.59
CA GLU A 15 11.22 26.96 12.97
C GLU A 15 11.42 25.81 13.98
N SER A 16 11.78 26.13 15.23
CA SER A 16 12.02 25.13 16.28
C SER A 16 10.74 24.39 16.70
N ASP A 17 9.58 25.05 16.70
CA ASP A 17 8.31 24.44 17.06
C ASP A 17 7.77 23.52 15.96
N PHE A 18 8.00 23.88 14.69
CA PHE A 18 7.63 23.07 13.55
C PHE A 18 8.35 21.71 13.51
N LEU A 19 9.58 21.64 14.03
CA LEU A 19 10.41 20.43 14.03
C LEU A 19 10.17 19.50 15.24
N LYS A 20 9.23 19.84 16.14
CA LYS A 20 8.88 18.99 17.29
C LYS A 20 7.91 17.88 16.89
N GLY A 21 7.87 16.82 17.69
CA GLY A 21 6.84 15.77 17.55
C GLY A 21 7.06 14.77 16.42
N LEU A 22 8.29 14.60 15.93
CA LEU A 22 8.63 13.58 14.94
C LEU A 22 8.25 12.16 15.42
N PRO A 23 7.89 11.23 14.51
CA PRO A 23 7.50 9.87 14.88
C PRO A 23 8.54 9.14 15.73
N VAL A 24 8.12 8.58 16.86
CA VAL A 24 8.96 7.76 17.74
C VAL A 24 8.35 6.36 17.86
N TYR A 25 8.90 5.41 17.10
CA TYR A 25 8.53 4.00 17.22
C TYR A 25 9.08 3.36 18.50
N ASN A 26 10.31 3.73 18.87
CA ASN A 26 10.94 3.31 20.12
C ASN A 26 11.97 4.36 20.58
N LYS A 27 11.79 4.89 21.79
CA LYS A 27 12.65 5.93 22.40
C LYS A 27 14.11 5.47 22.58
N SER A 28 14.38 4.16 22.65
CA SER A 28 15.73 3.64 22.85
C SER A 28 16.58 3.54 21.58
N ASN A 29 15.96 3.58 20.39
CA ASN A 29 16.63 3.22 19.12
C ASN A 29 17.88 4.07 18.81
N PHE A 30 17.99 5.28 19.37
CA PHE A 30 19.15 6.16 19.17
C PHE A 30 19.66 6.82 20.46
N SER A 31 19.08 6.50 21.63
CA SER A 31 19.44 7.18 22.88
C SER A 31 20.86 6.87 23.38
N ARG A 32 21.48 5.80 22.86
CA ARG A 32 22.84 5.35 23.22
C ARG A 32 23.83 5.44 22.06
N PHE A 33 23.44 6.04 20.95
CA PHE A 33 24.31 6.15 19.78
C PHE A 33 25.36 7.25 20.03
N HIS A 34 26.64 6.91 19.92
CA HIS A 34 27.77 7.85 20.02
C HIS A 34 28.63 7.74 18.75
N ALA A 35 28.80 8.84 18.03
CA ALA A 35 29.58 8.87 16.79
C ALA A 35 31.10 8.77 17.02
N ASP A 36 31.57 9.12 18.23
CA ASP A 36 33.00 9.27 18.55
C ASP A 36 33.70 7.97 18.94
N SER A 37 33.01 6.81 18.90
CA SER A 37 33.67 5.52 19.10
C SER A 37 34.47 5.12 17.85
N VAL A 38 35.61 5.78 17.64
CA VAL A 38 36.68 5.44 16.69
C VAL A 38 36.15 4.96 15.35
N CYS A 39 35.69 5.89 14.52
CA CYS A 39 35.22 5.67 13.15
C CYS A 39 36.25 4.93 12.29
N LYS A 40 36.25 3.60 12.32
CA LYS A 40 36.64 2.77 11.18
C LYS A 40 35.36 2.48 10.39
N ALA A 41 34.89 3.49 9.66
CA ALA A 41 33.77 3.38 8.71
C ALA A 41 33.97 2.23 7.68
N SER A 42 35.19 1.71 7.57
CA SER A 42 35.59 0.63 6.65
C SER A 42 35.21 -0.81 7.11
N ASN A 43 34.98 -1.09 8.41
CA ASN A 43 34.98 -2.48 8.91
C ASN A 43 33.63 -3.07 9.38
N ARG A 44 32.49 -2.48 9.05
CA ARG A 44 31.15 -3.06 9.37
C ARG A 44 30.33 -3.36 8.13
N ARG A 45 30.89 -4.06 7.15
CA ARG A 45 30.02 -4.72 6.17
C ARG A 45 29.15 -5.72 6.95
N PRO A 46 27.81 -5.63 6.89
CA PRO A 46 26.96 -6.66 7.46
C PRO A 46 27.41 -8.03 6.93
N SER A 47 27.41 -9.04 7.79
CA SER A 47 27.70 -10.40 7.36
C SER A 47 26.73 -10.79 6.23
N VAL A 48 27.26 -11.40 5.18
CA VAL A 48 26.43 -11.88 4.07
C VAL A 48 25.59 -13.07 4.56
N TYR A 49 24.29 -13.05 4.28
CA TYR A 49 23.43 -14.20 4.51
C TYR A 49 23.78 -15.30 3.52
N LEU A 50 24.18 -16.47 4.02
CA LEU A 50 24.45 -17.67 3.22
C LEU A 50 23.34 -18.69 3.50
N PRO A 51 22.32 -18.80 2.62
CA PRO A 51 21.24 -19.77 2.81
C PRO A 51 21.80 -21.20 2.79
N THR A 52 21.53 -21.98 3.85
CA THR A 52 21.98 -23.39 3.97
C THR A 52 20.83 -24.40 3.87
N ARG A 53 19.59 -23.91 3.86
CA ARG A 53 18.38 -24.71 3.78
C ARG A 53 17.48 -24.11 2.71
N GLU A 54 16.90 -24.98 1.89
CA GLU A 54 15.90 -24.57 0.92
C GLU A 54 14.52 -24.64 1.56
N TYR A 55 13.73 -23.58 1.36
CA TYR A 55 12.33 -23.51 1.74
C TYR A 55 11.52 -23.21 0.47
N PRO A 56 10.50 -24.00 0.13
CA PRO A 56 9.71 -23.76 -1.07
C PRO A 56 8.87 -22.48 -0.94
N SER A 57 8.73 -21.73 -2.03
CA SER A 57 7.83 -20.56 -2.08
C SER A 57 6.37 -21.00 -2.10
N GLU A 58 5.52 -20.35 -1.31
CA GLU A 58 4.08 -20.62 -1.25
C GLU A 58 3.36 -20.22 -2.54
N GLN A 59 3.83 -19.17 -3.22
CA GLN A 59 3.24 -18.64 -4.45
C GLN A 59 4.33 -18.25 -5.44
N ILE A 60 3.99 -18.26 -6.73
CA ILE A 60 4.87 -17.83 -7.81
C ILE A 60 4.25 -16.67 -8.57
N ILE A 61 5.10 -15.72 -8.99
CA ILE A 61 4.67 -14.61 -9.85
C ILE A 61 4.64 -15.12 -11.28
N VAL A 62 3.46 -15.13 -11.91
CA VAL A 62 3.26 -15.55 -13.30
C VAL A 62 2.87 -14.34 -14.13
N THR A 63 3.49 -14.19 -15.30
CA THR A 63 3.10 -13.18 -16.29
C THR A 63 2.02 -13.75 -17.23
N GLU A 64 1.08 -12.90 -17.64
CA GLU A 64 0.11 -13.31 -18.64
C GLU A 64 0.79 -13.59 -19.99
N LYS A 65 0.55 -14.78 -20.55
CA LYS A 65 1.11 -15.19 -21.85
C LYS A 65 0.49 -14.49 -23.05
N THR A 66 -0.63 -13.80 -22.87
CA THR A 66 -1.39 -13.22 -23.97
C THR A 66 -0.75 -11.94 -24.47
N ASN A 67 -0.61 -11.82 -25.79
CA ASN A 67 -0.19 -10.57 -26.40
C ASN A 67 -1.14 -9.42 -26.03
N ILE A 68 -0.59 -8.28 -25.66
CA ILE A 68 -1.37 -7.13 -25.18
C ILE A 68 -2.38 -6.61 -26.20
N LEU A 69 -2.06 -6.66 -27.50
CA LEU A 69 -2.97 -6.24 -28.56
C LEU A 69 -4.16 -7.20 -28.68
N LEU A 70 -3.90 -8.51 -28.66
CA LEU A 70 -4.96 -9.52 -28.74
C LEU A 70 -5.89 -9.47 -27.52
N ARG A 71 -5.32 -9.32 -26.32
CA ARG A 71 -6.10 -9.13 -25.09
C ARG A 71 -7.02 -7.91 -25.19
N TYR A 72 -6.52 -6.80 -25.73
CA TYR A 72 -7.33 -5.60 -25.95
C TYR A 72 -8.46 -5.84 -26.96
N LEU A 73 -8.16 -6.45 -28.11
CA LEU A 73 -9.17 -6.71 -29.15
C LEU A 73 -10.27 -7.66 -28.67
N HIS A 74 -9.91 -8.76 -27.99
CA HIS A 74 -10.90 -9.66 -27.37
C HIS A 74 -11.76 -8.93 -26.35
N GLN A 75 -11.16 -8.11 -25.48
CA GLN A 75 -11.91 -7.35 -24.49
C GLN A 75 -12.89 -6.36 -25.14
N GLN A 76 -12.52 -5.70 -26.23
CA GLN A 76 -13.42 -4.82 -26.98
C GLN A 76 -14.55 -5.60 -27.63
N TRP A 77 -14.24 -6.76 -28.20
CA TRP A 77 -15.22 -7.66 -28.81
C TRP A 77 -16.24 -8.19 -27.80
N ASP A 78 -15.78 -8.71 -26.67
CA ASP A 78 -16.63 -9.24 -25.60
C ASP A 78 -17.54 -8.16 -25.02
N LYS A 79 -17.01 -6.95 -24.79
CA LYS A 79 -17.81 -5.78 -24.38
C LYS A 79 -18.90 -5.47 -25.40
N LYS A 80 -18.59 -5.43 -26.70
CA LYS A 80 -19.56 -5.13 -27.76
C LYS A 80 -20.65 -6.21 -27.89
N ASN A 81 -20.34 -7.46 -27.61
CA ASN A 81 -21.28 -8.57 -27.72
C ASN A 81 -22.01 -8.91 -26.41
N SER A 82 -21.55 -8.40 -25.26
CA SER A 82 -22.20 -8.57 -23.96
C SER A 82 -23.63 -7.99 -23.91
N GLY A 83 -23.91 -6.93 -24.67
CA GLY A 83 -25.25 -6.34 -24.79
C GLY A 83 -26.24 -7.19 -25.59
N LYS A 84 -25.76 -7.94 -26.59
CA LYS A 84 -26.62 -8.75 -27.47
C LYS A 84 -27.26 -9.94 -26.75
N LYS A 85 -26.57 -10.51 -25.76
CA LYS A 85 -27.14 -11.57 -24.90
C LYS A 85 -28.16 -11.03 -23.90
N ARG A 86 -28.08 -9.76 -23.51
CA ARG A 86 -29.06 -9.14 -22.59
C ARG A 86 -30.34 -8.67 -23.30
N GLU A 87 -30.23 -8.23 -24.56
CA GLU A 87 -31.41 -7.86 -25.37
C GLU A 87 -32.15 -9.06 -25.95
N GLN A 88 -31.46 -10.18 -26.24
CA GLN A 88 -32.13 -11.38 -26.77
C GLN A 88 -33.06 -12.06 -25.75
N GLU A 89 -32.97 -11.71 -24.47
CA GLU A 89 -33.91 -12.16 -23.42
C GLU A 89 -35.02 -11.13 -23.11
N GLN A 90 -35.01 -9.93 -23.74
CA GLN A 90 -36.04 -8.90 -23.57
C GLN A 90 -37.04 -8.83 -24.75
N GLY A 91 -37.21 -9.94 -25.47
CA GLY A 91 -38.37 -10.15 -26.32
C GLY A 91 -39.29 -11.18 -25.64
N GLU A 92 -40.47 -10.72 -25.20
CA GLU A 92 -41.55 -11.50 -24.56
C GLU A 92 -41.50 -11.59 -23.02
N GLY A 93 -42.16 -10.63 -22.35
CA GLY A 93 -42.53 -10.78 -20.94
C GLY A 93 -42.53 -9.47 -20.14
N GLU A 94 -43.70 -8.88 -19.98
CA GLU A 94 -43.96 -7.72 -19.13
C GLU A 94 -43.49 -7.93 -17.67
N ASN A 95 -42.56 -7.11 -17.18
CA ASN A 95 -42.59 -6.64 -15.79
C ASN A 95 -41.69 -5.41 -15.58
N MET A 96 -42.31 -4.23 -15.51
CA MET A 96 -41.66 -3.04 -14.97
C MET A 96 -41.43 -3.20 -13.46
N ALA A 97 -40.20 -3.47 -13.04
CA ALA A 97 -39.78 -3.22 -11.67
C ALA A 97 -38.31 -2.76 -11.63
N PRO A 98 -37.97 -1.64 -10.95
CA PRO A 98 -36.59 -1.19 -10.85
C PRO A 98 -35.76 -2.16 -10.00
N PRO A 99 -34.46 -2.34 -10.29
CA PRO A 99 -33.61 -3.23 -9.52
C PRO A 99 -33.42 -2.66 -8.10
N ARG A 100 -34.04 -3.32 -7.11
CA ARG A 100 -33.80 -3.04 -5.69
C ARG A 100 -32.34 -3.38 -5.37
N LYS A 101 -31.53 -2.35 -5.10
CA LYS A 101 -30.17 -2.47 -4.58
C LYS A 101 -30.21 -3.28 -3.27
N ILE A 102 -29.51 -4.41 -3.22
CA ILE A 102 -29.23 -5.12 -1.96
C ILE A 102 -27.88 -4.62 -1.47
N ALA A 103 -27.84 -4.03 -0.28
CA ALA A 103 -26.60 -3.68 0.41
C ALA A 103 -25.89 -4.96 0.85
N ARG A 104 -24.57 -5.02 0.70
CA ARG A 104 -23.74 -6.12 1.23
C ARG A 104 -23.80 -6.06 2.75
N THR A 105 -24.57 -6.94 3.38
CA THR A 105 -24.47 -7.21 4.81
C THR A 105 -23.22 -8.05 5.05
N ASP A 106 -22.33 -7.53 5.89
CA ASP A 106 -21.17 -8.23 6.43
C ASP A 106 -21.66 -9.33 7.37
N ASN A 107 -21.62 -10.60 6.94
CA ASN A 107 -21.84 -11.75 7.81
C ASN A 107 -20.54 -12.05 8.55
N ARG A 108 -20.31 -11.32 9.65
CA ARG A 108 -19.39 -11.73 10.70
C ARG A 108 -20.12 -12.70 11.63
N GLU A 109 -20.15 -13.99 11.27
CA GLU A 109 -20.46 -15.04 12.24
C GLU A 109 -19.22 -15.26 13.12
N LEU A 110 -19.26 -14.65 14.30
CA LEU A 110 -18.52 -15.11 15.47
C LEU A 110 -19.20 -16.40 15.93
N ASN A 111 -18.52 -17.54 15.80
CA ASN A 111 -18.81 -18.69 16.65
C ASN A 111 -17.81 -18.66 17.80
N GLU A 112 -18.24 -18.11 18.94
CA GLU A 112 -17.72 -18.48 20.25
C GLU A 112 -18.62 -19.59 20.82
N ASP A 113 -18.00 -20.71 21.21
CA ASP A 113 -18.24 -21.50 22.43
C ASP A 113 -18.07 -23.01 22.22
N SER A 114 -16.93 -23.52 22.70
CA SER A 114 -16.84 -24.53 23.78
C SER A 114 -15.38 -24.72 24.21
#